data_AF-A0A060C3D1-F1
#
_entry.id   AF-A0A060C3D1-F1
#
_cell.length_a   1.000
_cell.length_b   1.000
_cell.length_c   1.000
_cell.angle_alpha   90.00
_cell.angle_beta   90.00
_cell.angle_gamma   90.00
#
_symmetry.space_group_name_H-M   'P 1'
#
loop_
_entity.id
_entity.type
_entity.pdbx_description
1 polymer ?
#
loop_
_entity_poly.entity_id
_entity_poly.type
_entity_poly.pdbx_seq_one_letter_code
_entity_poly.pdbx_strand_id
1 'polypeptide(L)'
;MRFWLNKGVDGFRMDVINFLSKPAGLPDAPNPEHAEFANVEPMVADGPKLNDYLREMNKKVLSHYDVMSVGEMPSAKPKDALEYTGLDAHELNMVFQFDHVTLALNKDPRLANGTTSQLSC
;
A
#
# COMPACT_ATOMS: atom_id res chain seq x y z
N MET A 1 -2.79 12.70 -12.26
CA MET A 1 -1.37 12.98 -11.94
C MET A 1 -0.79 14.13 -12.78
N ARG A 2 -0.73 14.02 -14.12
CA ARG A 2 -0.11 15.05 -15.00
C ARG A 2 -0.58 16.49 -14.78
N PHE A 3 -1.87 16.69 -14.51
CA PHE A 3 -2.40 18.02 -14.18
C PHE A 3 -1.64 18.71 -13.03
N TRP A 4 -1.36 17.97 -11.95
CA TRP A 4 -0.65 18.49 -10.78
C TRP A 4 0.85 18.62 -11.03
N LEU A 5 1.45 17.66 -11.74
CA LEU A 5 2.86 17.74 -12.13
C LEU A 5 3.13 18.94 -13.05
N ASN A 6 2.23 19.22 -13.99
CA ASN A 6 2.32 20.39 -14.88
C ASN A 6 2.15 21.72 -14.12
N LYS A 7 1.70 21.69 -12.87
CA LYS A 7 1.62 22.85 -11.98
C LYS A 7 2.83 22.98 -11.05
N GLY A 8 3.81 22.07 -11.13
CA GLY A 8 5.03 22.13 -10.34
C GLY A 8 4.98 21.35 -9.02
N VAL A 9 4.13 20.33 -8.89
CA VAL A 9 4.21 19.38 -7.76
C VAL A 9 5.39 18.44 -7.95
N ASP A 10 6.24 18.29 -6.93
CA ASP A 10 7.50 17.54 -6.98
C ASP A 10 7.36 16.03 -6.68
N GLY A 11 6.16 15.52 -6.45
CA GLY A 11 5.99 14.12 -6.10
C GLY A 11 4.63 13.73 -5.58
N PHE A 12 4.50 12.44 -5.27
CA PHE A 12 3.28 11.87 -4.70
C PHE A 12 3.60 10.93 -3.54
N ARG A 13 2.87 11.12 -2.43
CA ARG A 13 2.59 10.07 -1.46
C ARG A 13 1.32 9.37 -1.90
N MET A 14 1.39 8.07 -2.16
CA MET A 14 0.29 7.28 -2.70
C MET A 14 -0.37 6.47 -1.59
N ASP A 15 -1.62 6.81 -1.31
CA ASP A 15 -2.44 6.22 -0.26
C ASP A 15 -2.80 4.77 -0.55
N VAL A 16 -2.58 3.88 0.44
CA VAL A 16 -2.83 2.43 0.40
C VAL A 16 -2.63 1.78 -0.98
N ILE A 17 -1.52 2.13 -1.64
CA ILE A 17 -1.35 1.90 -3.07
C ILE A 17 -1.27 0.42 -3.42
N ASN A 18 -0.83 -0.41 -2.47
CA ASN A 18 -0.74 -1.85 -2.65
C ASN A 18 -2.11 -2.54 -2.72
N PHE A 19 -3.20 -1.87 -2.36
CA PHE A 19 -4.54 -2.43 -2.48
C PHE A 19 -5.14 -2.18 -3.87
N LEU A 20 -4.41 -1.56 -4.81
CA LEU A 20 -4.94 -1.18 -6.12
C LEU A 20 -5.47 -2.38 -6.92
N SER A 21 -4.78 -3.52 -6.89
CA SER A 21 -5.11 -4.73 -7.65
C SER A 21 -5.96 -5.71 -6.83
N LYS A 22 -7.08 -6.18 -7.39
CA LYS A 22 -8.01 -7.10 -6.72
C LYS A 22 -8.01 -8.49 -7.37
N PRO A 23 -8.23 -9.57 -6.60
CA PRO A 23 -8.40 -10.90 -7.16
C PRO A 23 -9.62 -10.97 -8.07
N ALA A 24 -9.50 -11.70 -9.19
CA ALA A 24 -10.60 -11.87 -10.13
C ALA A 24 -11.76 -12.64 -9.47
N GLY A 25 -13.00 -12.22 -9.77
CA GLY A 25 -14.21 -12.85 -9.23
C GLY A 25 -14.54 -12.48 -7.79
N LEU A 26 -13.68 -11.70 -7.11
CA LEU A 26 -13.88 -11.23 -5.73
C LEU A 26 -14.31 -12.36 -4.77
N PRO A 27 -13.48 -13.41 -4.62
CA PRO A 27 -13.82 -14.55 -3.78
C PRO A 27 -14.01 -14.14 -2.32
N ASP A 28 -14.86 -14.88 -1.62
CA ASP A 28 -15.09 -14.69 -0.18
C ASP A 28 -13.79 -14.91 0.61
N ALA A 29 -13.58 -14.06 1.62
CA ALA A 29 -12.43 -14.18 2.49
C ALA A 29 -12.59 -15.29 3.53
N PRO A 30 -11.49 -15.95 3.94
CA PRO A 30 -11.52 -16.90 5.04
C PRO A 30 -12.14 -16.26 6.30
N ASN A 31 -13.16 -16.89 6.86
CA ASN A 31 -13.87 -16.41 8.05
C ASN A 31 -13.82 -17.45 9.20
N PRO A 32 -12.64 -17.75 9.75
CA PRO A 32 -12.50 -18.77 10.80
C PRO A 32 -13.22 -18.39 12.10
N GLU A 33 -13.46 -17.10 12.35
CA GLU A 33 -14.15 -16.60 13.54
C GLU A 33 -15.67 -16.50 13.35
N HIS A 34 -16.19 -16.84 12.16
CA HIS A 34 -17.60 -16.69 11.81
C HIS A 34 -18.15 -15.28 12.11
N ALA A 35 -17.32 -14.25 11.93
CA ALA A 35 -17.70 -12.86 12.09
C ALA A 35 -18.67 -12.41 10.98
N GLU A 36 -19.41 -11.32 11.20
CA GLU A 36 -20.29 -10.74 10.18
C GLU A 36 -19.50 -10.32 8.92
N PHE A 37 -18.29 -9.79 9.11
CA PHE A 37 -17.37 -9.41 8.04
C PHE A 37 -15.99 -10.02 8.29
N ALA A 38 -15.47 -10.74 7.30
CA ALA A 38 -14.14 -11.33 7.34
C ALA A 38 -13.05 -10.30 6.98
N ASN A 39 -11.83 -10.50 7.48
CA ASN A 39 -10.69 -9.68 7.10
C ASN A 39 -10.24 -10.01 5.67
N VAL A 40 -10.40 -9.04 4.76
CA VAL A 40 -10.05 -9.17 3.34
C VAL A 40 -8.64 -8.72 3.02
N GLU A 41 -7.95 -8.04 3.94
CA GLU A 41 -6.63 -7.43 3.69
C GLU A 41 -5.61 -8.41 3.07
N PRO A 42 -5.46 -9.66 3.57
CA PRO A 42 -4.51 -10.62 2.99
C PRO A 42 -4.81 -11.03 1.54
N MET A 43 -6.00 -10.75 1.03
CA MET A 43 -6.42 -11.10 -0.33
C MET A 43 -6.33 -9.95 -1.32
N VAL A 44 -6.30 -8.71 -0.81
CA VAL A 44 -6.31 -7.49 -1.64
C VAL A 44 -5.00 -6.73 -1.57
N ALA A 45 -4.18 -6.96 -0.53
CA ALA A 45 -2.80 -6.52 -0.50
C ALA A 45 -1.99 -7.23 -1.58
N ASP A 46 -1.18 -6.46 -2.32
CA ASP A 46 -0.22 -6.97 -3.30
C ASP A 46 -0.87 -7.86 -4.37
N GLY A 47 -2.07 -7.44 -4.83
CA GLY A 47 -2.86 -8.19 -5.79
C GLY A 47 -2.15 -8.45 -7.14
N PRO A 48 -2.68 -9.37 -7.96
CA PRO A 48 -1.95 -10.03 -9.06
C PRO A 48 -1.46 -9.11 -10.18
N LYS A 49 -1.99 -7.88 -10.27
CA LYS A 49 -1.62 -6.87 -11.28
C LYS A 49 -1.00 -5.62 -10.68
N LEU A 50 -0.65 -5.62 -9.39
CA LEU A 50 -0.14 -4.42 -8.72
C LEU A 50 1.10 -3.88 -9.42
N ASN A 51 2.14 -4.70 -9.59
CA ASN A 51 3.39 -4.30 -10.24
C ASN A 51 3.15 -3.84 -11.69
N ASP A 52 2.27 -4.51 -12.44
CA ASP A 52 1.91 -4.08 -13.80
C ASP A 52 1.34 -2.65 -13.81
N TYR A 53 0.45 -2.34 -12.86
CA TYR A 53 -0.13 -1.01 -12.74
C TYR A 53 0.88 0.03 -12.26
N LEU A 54 1.76 -0.31 -11.33
CA LEU A 54 2.82 0.60 -10.87
C LEU A 54 3.82 0.91 -11.99
N ARG A 55 4.26 -0.10 -12.74
CA ARG A 55 5.13 0.07 -13.92
C ARG A 55 4.43 0.87 -15.01
N GLU A 56 3.15 0.61 -15.23
CA GLU A 56 2.36 1.40 -16.19
C GLU A 56 2.30 2.87 -15.76
N MET A 57 2.01 3.15 -14.49
CA MET A 57 1.96 4.50 -13.93
C MET A 57 3.31 5.20 -14.04
N ASN A 58 4.40 4.50 -13.76
CA ASN A 58 5.75 5.03 -13.90
C ASN A 58 6.06 5.36 -15.37
N LYS A 59 5.88 4.39 -16.26
CA LYS A 59 6.12 4.53 -17.71
C LYS A 59 5.26 5.61 -18.35
N LYS A 60 4.00 5.72 -17.95
CA LYS A 60 3.04 6.69 -18.53
C LYS A 60 3.06 8.04 -17.84
N VAL A 61 3.65 8.20 -16.66
CA VAL A 61 3.61 9.47 -15.91
C VAL A 61 4.93 9.76 -15.23
N LEU A 62 5.29 9.02 -14.17
CA LEU A 62 6.35 9.43 -13.23
C LEU A 62 7.70 9.63 -13.92
N SER A 63 8.08 8.73 -14.84
CA SER A 63 9.35 8.78 -15.59
C SER A 63 9.52 9.99 -16.51
N HIS A 64 8.47 10.78 -16.72
CA HIS A 64 8.53 12.00 -17.54
C HIS A 64 8.82 13.27 -16.75
N TYR A 65 8.95 13.17 -15.43
CA TYR A 65 9.17 14.30 -14.54
C TYR A 65 10.28 13.95 -13.54
N ASP A 66 11.03 14.95 -13.09
CA ASP A 66 11.98 14.79 -11.99
C ASP A 66 11.21 14.89 -10.66
N VAL A 67 10.68 13.77 -10.19
CA VAL A 67 9.76 13.71 -9.05
C VAL A 67 10.04 12.51 -8.16
N MET A 68 9.67 12.64 -6.89
CA MET A 68 9.75 11.57 -5.90
C MET A 68 8.39 10.90 -5.67
N SER A 69 8.39 9.58 -5.52
CA SER A 69 7.21 8.77 -5.25
C SER A 69 7.41 7.91 -4.01
N VAL A 70 6.43 7.92 -3.10
CA VAL A 70 6.38 7.05 -1.92
C VAL A 70 5.03 6.38 -1.82
N GLY A 71 5.03 5.05 -1.71
CA GLY A 71 3.82 4.27 -1.50
C GLY A 71 3.55 4.01 -0.03
N GLU A 72 2.33 4.24 0.44
CA GLU A 72 1.87 3.68 1.70
C GLU A 72 1.41 2.24 1.46
N MET A 73 2.03 1.27 2.14
CA MET A 73 1.77 -0.15 1.92
C MET A 73 1.58 -0.90 3.24
N PRO A 74 0.34 -0.96 3.76
CA PRO A 74 0.00 -1.85 4.86
C PRO A 74 0.35 -3.30 4.52
N SER A 75 0.79 -4.06 5.52
CA SER A 75 1.16 -5.48 5.38
C SER A 75 2.34 -5.83 4.45
N ALA A 76 3.00 -4.84 3.83
CA ALA A 76 4.19 -5.06 3.01
C ALA A 76 5.39 -5.46 3.87
N LYS A 77 6.12 -6.50 3.45
CA LYS A 77 7.33 -6.97 4.12
C LYS A 77 8.57 -6.35 3.47
N PRO A 78 9.73 -6.37 4.15
CA PRO A 78 10.98 -5.85 3.57
C PRO A 78 11.35 -6.46 2.22
N LYS A 79 11.00 -7.73 1.98
CA LYS A 79 11.23 -8.40 0.69
C LYS A 79 10.34 -7.84 -0.43
N ASP A 80 9.10 -7.49 -0.13
CA ASP A 80 8.13 -6.98 -1.10
C ASP A 80 8.53 -5.55 -1.50
N ALA A 81 9.05 -4.77 -0.54
CA ALA A 81 9.62 -3.45 -0.79
C ALA A 81 10.72 -3.46 -1.86
N LEU A 82 11.55 -4.51 -1.93
CA LEU A 82 12.58 -4.63 -2.98
C LEU A 82 11.98 -4.76 -4.38
N GLU A 83 10.79 -5.36 -4.50
CA GLU A 83 10.08 -5.47 -5.78
C GLU A 83 9.50 -4.13 -6.23
N TYR A 84 9.03 -3.30 -5.29
CA TYR A 84 8.44 -1.99 -5.60
C TYR A 84 9.48 -0.87 -5.76
N THR A 85 10.61 -0.95 -5.07
CA THR A 85 11.57 0.16 -4.94
C THR A 85 12.97 -0.18 -5.42
N GLY A 86 13.16 -1.37 -5.99
CA GLY A 86 14.42 -1.74 -6.62
C GLY A 86 14.80 -0.74 -7.72
N LEU A 87 16.10 -0.46 -7.88
CA LEU A 87 16.60 0.50 -8.87
C LEU A 87 16.16 0.15 -10.30
N ASP A 88 16.00 -1.15 -10.59
CA ASP A 88 15.56 -1.68 -11.88
C ASP A 88 14.05 -2.03 -11.92
N ALA A 89 13.30 -1.80 -10.84
CA ALA A 89 11.88 -2.13 -10.77
C ALA A 89 11.03 -1.19 -11.64
N HIS A 90 11.46 0.07 -11.77
CA HIS A 90 10.74 1.13 -12.47
C HIS A 90 9.28 1.31 -11.97
N GLU A 91 9.09 1.23 -10.65
CA GLU A 91 7.79 1.35 -9.99
C GLU A 91 7.77 2.61 -9.12
N LEU A 92 8.18 2.51 -7.84
CA LEU A 92 8.23 3.61 -6.87
C LEU A 92 9.66 3.88 -6.38
N ASN A 93 9.91 5.04 -5.76
CA ASN A 93 11.24 5.31 -5.18
C ASN A 93 11.39 4.73 -3.77
N MET A 94 10.33 4.72 -2.98
CA MET A 94 10.33 4.18 -1.61
C MET A 94 8.92 3.81 -1.15
N VAL A 95 8.82 3.16 0.01
CA VAL A 95 7.54 2.77 0.63
C VAL A 95 7.54 3.05 2.14
N PHE A 96 6.35 3.33 2.68
CA PHE A 96 6.06 3.26 4.10
C PHE A 96 5.51 1.88 4.43
N GLN A 97 6.23 1.16 5.29
CA GLN A 97 5.81 -0.12 5.86
C GLN A 97 5.27 0.11 7.28
N PHE A 98 4.43 -0.78 7.81
CA PHE A 98 3.74 -0.59 9.10
C PHE A 98 4.09 -1.56 10.26
N ASP A 99 4.90 -2.60 10.07
CA ASP A 99 5.34 -3.54 11.11
C ASP A 99 5.86 -2.84 12.38
N HIS A 100 6.76 -1.84 12.26
CA HIS A 100 7.26 -1.13 13.45
C HIS A 100 6.20 -0.35 14.23
N VAL A 101 5.09 0.03 13.58
CA VAL A 101 3.97 0.72 14.22
C VAL A 101 3.15 -0.26 15.05
N THR A 102 3.01 -1.50 14.59
CA THR A 102 2.19 -2.53 15.26
C THR A 102 2.93 -3.24 16.41
N LEU A 103 4.26 -3.09 16.51
CA LEU A 103 5.05 -3.63 17.62
C LEU A 103 4.62 -3.13 19.01
N ALA A 104 4.03 -1.92 19.08
CA ALA A 104 3.63 -1.28 20.33
C ALA A 104 2.18 -1.58 20.73
N LEU A 105 1.49 -2.53 20.08
CA LEU A 105 0.16 -2.97 20.50
C LEU A 105 0.24 -3.58 21.91
N ASN A 106 -0.03 -2.73 22.91
CA ASN A 106 -0.03 -3.11 24.31
C ASN A 106 -1.24 -3.99 24.60
N LYS A 107 -1.03 -5.10 25.32
CA LYS A 107 -2.11 -5.98 25.79
C LYS A 107 -2.69 -5.51 27.13
N ASP A 108 -2.05 -4.53 27.78
CA ASP A 108 -2.54 -3.96 29.02
C ASP A 108 -3.69 -2.97 28.74
N PRO A 109 -4.94 -3.30 29.12
CA PRO A 109 -6.11 -2.48 28.82
C PRO A 109 -6.10 -1.09 29.49
N ARG A 110 -5.15 -0.83 30.41
CA ARG A 110 -4.98 0.46 31.09
C ARG A 110 -4.09 1.43 30.32
N LEU A 111 -3.22 0.91 29.47
CA LEU A 111 -2.36 1.69 28.60
C LEU A 111 -3.06 1.73 27.26
N ALA A 112 -3.25 2.91 26.67
CA ALA A 112 -3.99 3.04 25.41
C ALA A 112 -3.50 1.97 24.41
N ASN A 113 -4.37 1.00 24.12
CA ASN A 113 -4.12 0.08 23.03
C ASN A 113 -4.00 0.96 21.80
N GLY A 114 -2.97 0.76 20.97
CA GLY A 114 -2.83 1.43 19.68
C GLY A 114 -3.94 1.04 18.68
N THR A 115 -5.17 0.78 19.15
CA THR A 115 -6.37 0.74 18.35
C THR A 115 -6.53 2.12 17.74
N THR A 116 -5.99 2.27 16.53
CA THR A 116 -6.53 3.10 15.47
C THR A 116 -8.02 2.74 15.31
N SER A 117 -8.85 3.28 16.18
CA SER A 117 -10.28 3.51 15.92
C SER A 117 -10.48 4.72 15.00
N GLN A 118 -9.46 5.09 14.22
CA GLN A 118 -9.42 6.22 13.31
C GLN A 118 -8.45 5.90 12.16
N LEU A 119 -8.90 5.11 11.20
CA LEU A 119 -8.48 5.15 9.79
C LEU A 119 -9.52 4.34 8.99
N SER A 120 -10.80 4.60 9.26
CA SER A 120 -11.88 4.37 8.31
C SER A 120 -11.99 5.65 7.48
N CYS A 121 -11.64 5.54 6.20
CA CYS A 121 -12.18 6.41 5.16
C CYS A 121 -13.49 5.77 4.68
#